data_AF-A0A967I466-F1
#
_entry.id   AF-A0A967I466-F1
#
_cell.length_a   1.000
_cell.length_b   1.000
_cell.length_c   1.000
_cell.angle_alpha   90.00
_cell.angle_beta   90.00
_cell.angle_gamma   90.00
#
_symmetry.space_group_name_H-M   'P 1'
#
loop_
_entity.id
_entity.type
_entity.pdbx_description
1 polymer ?
#
loop_
_entity_poly.entity_id
_entity_poly.type
_entity_poly.pdbx_seq_one_letter_code
_entity_poly.pdbx_strand_id
1 'polypeptide(L)'
;AIPLELGSRLPVALDEYLVTALPPVAVENKFRTIGLALPKDEIASIVNPFDEQQLPLRYLGVEPFSYAGRLNTQPPDCLLL
;
A
#
# COMPACT_ATOMS: atom_id res chain seq x y z
N ALA A 1 13.72 -7.60 6.98
CA ALA A 1 14.34 -7.77 5.64
C ALA A 1 13.83 -6.74 4.63
N ILE A 2 12.51 -6.55 4.46
CA ILE A 2 11.93 -5.62 3.46
C ILE A 2 12.51 -4.19 3.51
N PRO A 3 12.60 -3.50 4.66
CA PRO A 3 13.15 -2.13 4.68
C PRO A 3 14.62 -2.05 4.25
N LEU A 4 15.42 -3.07 4.58
CA LEU A 4 16.82 -3.15 4.18
C LEU A 4 16.96 -3.33 2.67
N GLU A 5 16.20 -4.26 2.08
CA GLU A 5 16.18 -4.51 0.63
C GLU A 5 15.71 -3.28 -0.14
N LEU A 6 14.65 -2.61 0.31
CA LEU A 6 14.16 -1.38 -0.30
C LEU A 6 15.17 -0.24 -0.17
N GLY A 7 15.81 -0.08 0.98
CA GLY A 7 16.81 0.96 1.21
C GLY A 7 18.04 0.80 0.31
N SER A 8 18.38 -0.43 -0.08
CA SER A 8 19.47 -0.69 -1.04
C SER A 8 19.11 -0.39 -2.50
N ARG A 9 17.81 -0.28 -2.80
CA ARG A 9 17.29 -0.17 -4.18
C ARG A 9 16.67 1.19 -4.50
N LEU A 10 16.22 1.92 -3.50
CA LEU A 10 15.57 3.22 -3.67
C LEU A 10 16.60 4.35 -3.52
N PRO A 11 16.48 5.43 -4.31
CA PRO A 11 17.42 6.55 -4.27
C PRO A 11 17.17 7.50 -3.08
N VAL A 12 16.49 7.04 -2.04
CA VAL A 12 16.05 7.85 -0.89
C VAL A 12 16.30 7.12 0.42
N ALA A 13 16.59 7.86 1.48
CA ALA A 13 16.62 7.33 2.84
C ALA A 13 15.20 7.02 3.30
N LEU A 14 15.01 5.87 3.97
CA LEU A 14 13.68 5.39 4.36
C LEU A 14 13.23 5.85 5.75
N ASP A 15 14.04 6.62 6.46
CA ASP A 15 13.73 7.08 7.82
C ASP A 15 12.42 7.89 7.89
N GLU A 16 12.15 8.68 6.84
CA GLU A 16 10.93 9.51 6.69
C GLU A 16 9.80 8.82 5.91
N TYR A 17 9.92 7.51 5.66
CA TYR A 17 8.95 6.75 4.90
C TYR A 17 8.25 5.71 5.77
N LEU A 18 6.94 5.53 5.57
CA LEU A 18 6.24 4.32 5.96
C LEU A 18 6.56 3.23 4.94
N VAL A 19 7.00 2.06 5.41
CA VAL A 19 7.35 0.93 4.57
C VAL A 19 6.41 -0.24 4.84
N THR A 20 5.82 -0.80 3.79
CA THR A 20 4.97 -1.99 3.83
C THR A 20 5.29 -2.93 2.67
N ALA A 21 4.86 -4.19 2.77
CA ALA A 21 4.97 -5.15 1.68
C ALA A 21 3.85 -6.18 1.72
N LEU A 22 3.55 -6.74 0.54
CA LEU A 22 2.65 -7.88 0.44
C LEU A 22 3.34 -9.17 0.93
N PRO A 23 2.56 -10.19 1.34
CA PRO A 23 3.11 -11.51 1.61
C PRO A 23 3.93 -12.02 0.41
N PRO A 24 5.13 -12.58 0.64
CA PRO A 24 5.95 -13.10 -0.44
C PRO A 24 5.30 -14.33 -1.07
N VAL A 25 5.44 -14.44 -2.40
CA VAL A 25 5.00 -15.57 -3.20
C VAL A 25 6.22 -16.36 -3.67
N ALA A 26 6.18 -17.68 -3.52
CA ALA A 26 7.21 -18.56 -4.05
C ALA A 26 7.19 -18.57 -5.58
N VAL A 27 8.36 -18.39 -6.20
CA VAL A 27 8.57 -18.46 -7.64
C VAL A 27 9.84 -19.27 -7.89
N GLU A 28 9.67 -20.49 -8.38
CA GLU A 28 10.74 -21.49 -8.53
C GLU A 28 11.47 -21.71 -7.19
N ASN A 29 12.77 -21.39 -7.13
CA ASN A 29 13.62 -21.53 -5.93
C ASN A 29 13.81 -20.19 -5.18
N LYS A 30 12.95 -19.19 -5.43
CA LYS A 30 13.05 -17.85 -4.83
C LYS A 30 11.69 -17.38 -4.31
N PHE A 31 11.71 -16.30 -3.54
CA PHE A 31 10.51 -15.58 -3.12
C PHE A 31 10.48 -14.20 -3.78
N ARG A 32 9.29 -13.78 -4.21
CA ARG A 32 9.04 -12.43 -4.75
C ARG A 32 7.96 -11.76 -3.92
N THR A 33 8.08 -10.46 -3.70
CA THR A 33 7.09 -9.63 -3.01
C THR A 33 7.08 -8.24 -3.62
N ILE A 34 5.99 -7.51 -3.40
CA ILE A 34 5.87 -6.09 -3.72
C ILE A 34 6.05 -5.33 -2.41
N GLY A 35 7.08 -4.50 -2.36
CA GLY A 35 7.31 -3.53 -1.29
C GLY A 35 6.89 -2.14 -1.72
N LEU A 36 6.46 -1.34 -0.76
CA LEU A 36 5.99 0.03 -0.95
C LEU A 36 6.59 0.91 0.14
N ALA A 37 7.13 2.06 -0.26
CA ALA A 37 7.58 3.11 0.63
C ALA A 37 6.82 4.40 0.29
N LEU A 38 6.18 5.01 1.29
CA LEU A 38 5.40 6.24 1.16
C LEU A 38 5.90 7.28 2.17
N PRO A 39 6.07 8.56 1.80
CA PRO A 39 6.44 9.60 2.75
C PRO A 39 5.43 9.69 3.90
N LYS A 40 5.91 9.79 5.14
CA LYS A 40 5.04 9.90 6.33
C LYS A 40 4.16 11.15 6.26
N ASP A 41 4.70 12.26 5.76
CA ASP A 41 3.98 13.52 5.62
C ASP A 41 2.81 13.42 4.64
N GLU A 42 2.98 12.68 3.54
CA GLU A 42 1.93 12.45 2.56
C GLU A 42 0.81 11.60 3.15
N ILE A 43 1.14 10.55 3.91
CA ILE A 43 0.15 9.74 4.64
C ILE A 43 -0.59 10.60 5.66
N ALA A 44 0.13 11.42 6.44
CA ALA A 44 -0.49 12.32 7.41
C ALA A 44 -1.46 13.29 6.72
N SER A 45 -1.11 13.84 5.56
CA SER A 45 -1.99 14.74 4.81
C SER A 45 -3.30 14.06 4.35
N ILE A 46 -3.27 12.75 4.12
CA ILE A 46 -4.43 11.96 3.72
C ILE A 46 -5.26 11.54 4.95
N VAL A 47 -4.60 11.14 6.05
CA VAL A 47 -5.27 10.55 7.23
C VAL A 47 -5.85 11.62 8.15
N ASN A 48 -5.15 12.74 8.37
CA ASN A 48 -5.54 13.78 9.32
C ASN A 48 -6.98 14.30 9.12
N PRO A 49 -7.48 14.55 7.89
CA PRO A 49 -8.86 14.99 7.70
C PRO A 49 -9.91 13.98 8.19
N PHE A 50 -9.61 12.68 8.14
CA PHE A 50 -10.50 11.63 8.67
C PHE A 50 -10.46 11.61 10.21
N ASP A 51 -9.26 11.72 10.79
CA ASP A 51 -9.07 11.77 12.23
C ASP A 51 -9.77 12.99 12.86
N GLU A 52 -9.64 14.16 12.25
CA GLU A 52 -10.31 15.40 12.66
C GLU A 52 -11.84 15.28 12.66
N GLN A 53 -12.38 14.48 11.73
CA GLN A 53 -13.82 14.21 11.61
C GLN A 53 -14.26 12.96 12.37
N GLN A 54 -13.36 12.30 13.11
CA GLN A 54 -13.60 11.04 13.81
C GLN A 54 -14.16 9.93 12.89
N LEU A 55 -13.75 9.96 11.61
CA LEU A 55 -14.14 8.99 10.61
C LEU A 55 -13.12 7.84 10.60
N PRO A 56 -13.55 6.57 10.75
CA PRO A 56 -12.62 5.45 10.79
C PRO A 56 -12.12 5.09 9.39
N LEU A 57 -10.95 5.62 9.00
CA LEU A 57 -10.26 5.19 7.79
C LEU A 57 -9.58 3.83 8.02
N ARG A 58 -10.12 2.77 7.43
CA ARG A 58 -9.61 1.39 7.61
C ARG A 58 -8.62 0.95 6.54
N TYR A 59 -8.76 1.49 5.32
CA TYR A 59 -7.99 1.06 4.17
C TYR A 59 -7.56 2.28 3.36
N LEU A 60 -6.26 2.39 3.14
CA LEU A 60 -5.66 3.32 2.19
C LEU A 60 -5.04 2.49 1.06
N GLY A 61 -5.69 2.51 -0.11
CA GLY A 61 -5.21 1.82 -1.31
C GLY A 61 -4.28 2.72 -2.12
N VAL A 62 -3.32 2.12 -2.81
CA VAL A 62 -2.43 2.83 -3.75
C VAL A 62 -2.73 2.40 -5.17
N GLU A 63 -2.94 3.38 -6.05
CA GLU A 63 -3.14 3.13 -7.48
C GLU A 63 -1.84 2.70 -8.18
N PRO A 64 -1.90 1.78 -9.17
CA PRO A 64 -3.10 1.12 -9.71
C PRO A 64 -3.53 -0.14 -8.95
N PHE A 65 -2.81 -0.53 -7.89
CA PHE A 65 -3.03 -1.80 -7.19
C PHE A 65 -4.37 -1.87 -6.43
N SER A 66 -4.91 -0.73 -6.02
CA SER A 66 -6.22 -0.60 -5.38
C SER A 66 -7.41 -0.90 -6.32
N TYR A 67 -7.28 -0.64 -7.63
CA TYR A 67 -8.33 -0.91 -8.61
C TYR A 67 -8.49 -2.40 -8.91
N ALA A 68 -7.37 -3.13 -9.02
CA ALA A 68 -7.38 -4.57 -9.30
C ALA A 68 -8.06 -5.37 -8.16
N GLY A 69 -7.90 -4.93 -6.92
CA GLY A 69 -8.57 -5.52 -5.76
C GLY A 69 -10.09 -5.34 -5.77
N ARG A 70 -10.59 -4.23 -6.31
CA ARG A 70 -12.04 -3.94 -6.37
C ARG A 70 -12.78 -4.78 -7.42
N LEU A 71 -12.13 -5.15 -8.53
CA LEU A 71 -12.75 -5.96 -9.57
C LEU A 71 -12.92 -7.44 -9.16
N ASN A 72 -12.02 -7.97 -8.34
CA ASN A 72 -12.07 -9.37 -7.91
C ASN A 72 -13.08 -9.65 -6.79
N THR A 73 -13.71 -8.62 -6.21
CA THR A 73 -14.65 -8.75 -5.09
C THR A 73 -16.03 -8.15 -5.37
N GLN A 74 -16.34 -7.78 -6.61
CA GLN A 74 -17.68 -7.27 -6.92
C GLN A 74 -18.70 -8.41 -6.92
N PRO A 75 -19.85 -8.25 -6.23
CA PRO A 75 -20.99 -9.14 -6.42
C PRO A 75 -21.43 -9.12 -7.89
N PRO A 76 -22.00 -10.22 -8.41
CA PRO A 76 -22.42 -10.31 -9.82
C PRO A 76 -23.43 -9.22 -10.27
N ASP A 77 -24.07 -8.52 -9.33
CA ASP A 77 -25.13 -7.53 -9.60
C ASP A 77 -24.68 -6.06 -9.42
N CYS A 78 -23.38 -5.78 -9.54
CA CYS A 78 -22.89 -4.41 -9.38
C CYS A 78 -23.26 -3.55 -10.61
N LEU A 79 -24.19 -2.60 -10.44
CA LEU A 79 -24.45 -1.53 -11.41
C LEU A 79 -23.67 -0.28 -11.02
N LEU A 80 -22.80 0.17 -11.92
CA LEU A 80 -22.13 1.48 -11.84
C LEU A 80 -23.12 2.55 -12.36
N LEU A 81 -23.45 3.51 -11.51
CA LEU A 81 -24.06 4.78 -11.93
C LEU A 81 -22.98 5.74 -12.42
#